data_AF-A0A3A1WVW7-F1
#
_entry.id   AF-A0A3A1WVW7-F1
#
_cell.length_a   1.000
_cell.length_b   1.000
_cell.length_c   1.000
_cell.angle_alpha   90.00
_cell.angle_beta   90.00
_cell.angle_gamma   90.00
#
_symmetry.space_group_name_H-M   'P 1'
#
loop_
_entity.id
_entity.type
_entity.pdbx_description
1 polymer ?
#
loop_
_entity_poly.entity_id
_entity_poly.type
_entity_poly.pdbx_seq_one_letter_code
_entity_poly.pdbx_strand_id
1 'polypeptide(L)' 'KATRPKAEDMAAIVEDLIKLLDSAGNGLRRRHYPSTAESKKLANLLRAVADNFDVQE' A
#
# COMPACT_ATOMS: atom_id res chain seq x y z
N LYS A 1 -20.57 -0.79 7.28
CA LYS A 1 -19.77 0.43 7.07
C LYS A 1 -18.36 0.14 7.56
N ALA A 2 -17.34 0.34 6.73
CA ALA A 2 -15.96 0.28 7.22
C ALA A 2 -15.74 1.45 8.18
N THR A 3 -15.24 1.17 9.38
CA THR A 3 -14.85 2.21 10.33
C THR A 3 -13.44 2.64 10.02
N ARG A 4 -13.21 3.96 9.95
CA ARG A 4 -11.86 4.53 9.79
C ARG A 4 -10.94 3.91 10.85
N PRO A 5 -9.78 3.38 10.48
CA PRO A 5 -8.81 2.92 11.46
C PRO A 5 -8.41 4.08 12.40
N LYS A 6 -7.93 3.76 13.60
CA LYS A 6 -7.36 4.80 14.46
C LYS A 6 -6.15 5.41 13.76
N ALA A 7 -5.85 6.67 14.08
CA ALA A 7 -4.76 7.40 13.43
C ALA A 7 -3.39 6.69 13.60
N GLU A 8 -3.13 6.12 14.78
CA GLU A 8 -1.90 5.37 15.06
C GLU A 8 -1.79 4.11 14.19
N ASP A 9 -2.88 3.34 14.07
CA ASP A 9 -2.93 2.16 13.20
C ASP A 9 -2.72 2.55 11.73
N MET A 10 -3.36 3.64 11.29
CA MET A 10 -3.19 4.15 9.93
C MET A 10 -1.76 4.59 9.65
N ALA A 11 -1.10 5.24 10.61
CA ALA A 11 0.29 5.65 10.48
C ALA A 11 1.21 4.45 10.28
N ALA A 12 1.04 3.38 11.08
CA ALA A 12 1.79 2.14 10.92
C ALA A 12 1.56 1.48 9.55
N ILE A 13 0.29 1.42 9.11
CA ILE A 13 -0.08 0.87 7.79
C ILE A 13 0.61 1.66 6.65
N VAL A 14 0.59 2.98 6.73
CA VAL A 14 1.22 3.86 5.73
C VAL A 14 2.73 3.68 5.73
N GLU A 15 3.37 3.56 6.89
CA GLU A 15 4.81 3.34 6.99
C GLU A 15 5.24 2.02 6.33
N ASP A 16 4.50 0.95 6.56
CA ASP A 16 4.75 -0.35 5.93
C ASP A 16 4.54 -0.30 4.41
N LEU A 17 3.50 0.41 3.94
CA LEU A 17 3.28 0.64 2.51
C LEU A 17 4.45 1.42 1.88
N ILE A 18 4.97 2.45 2.55
CA ILE A 18 6.12 3.23 2.07
C ILE A 18 7.34 2.30 1.88
N LYS A 19 7.65 1.44 2.85
CA LYS A 19 8.78 0.50 2.76
C LYS A 19 8.62 -0.46 1.56
N LEU A 20 7.42 -0.96 1.33
CA LEU A 20 7.13 -1.83 0.18
C LEU A 20 7.25 -1.08 -1.15
N LEU A 21 6.74 0.15 -1.22
CA LEU A 21 6.85 1.00 -2.41
C LEU A 21 8.29 1.40 -2.71
N ASP A 22 9.11 1.67 -1.71
CA ASP A 22 10.53 1.98 -1.91
C ASP A 22 11.27 0.78 -2.52
N SER A 23 11.02 -0.43 -1.99
CA SER A 23 11.58 -1.67 -2.56
C SER A 23 11.18 -1.87 -4.03
N ALA A 24 9.88 -1.74 -4.34
CA ALA A 24 9.40 -1.82 -5.72
C ALA A 24 9.99 -0.71 -6.61
N GLY A 25 10.06 0.52 -6.11
CA GLY A 25 10.63 1.67 -6.80
C GLY A 25 12.11 1.49 -7.13
N ASN A 26 12.88 0.88 -6.24
CA ASN A 26 14.29 0.53 -6.48
C ASN A 26 14.44 -0.48 -7.63
N GLY A 27 13.56 -1.48 -7.73
CA GLY A 27 13.50 -2.39 -8.88
C GLY A 27 13.16 -1.65 -10.18
N LEU A 28 12.11 -0.82 -10.14
CA LEU A 28 11.64 -0.07 -11.31
C LEU A 28 12.70 0.89 -11.85
N ARG A 29 13.46 1.58 -10.98
CA ARG A 29 14.61 2.42 -11.38
C ARG A 29 15.67 1.64 -12.17
N ARG A 30 15.79 0.34 -11.91
CA ARG A 30 16.68 -0.59 -12.64
C ARG A 30 16.01 -1.22 -13.87
N ARG A 31 14.89 -0.66 -14.33
CA ARG A 31 14.04 -1.18 -15.43
C ARG A 31 13.53 -2.60 -15.19
N HIS A 32 13.34 -2.97 -13.94
CA HIS A 32 12.79 -4.27 -13.55
C HIS A 32 11.47 -4.10 -12.81
N TYR A 33 10.40 -4.68 -13.35
CA TYR A 33 9.12 -4.75 -12.65
C TYR A 33 9.14 -5.88 -11.61
N PRO A 34 8.41 -5.73 -10.48
CA PRO A 34 8.14 -6.86 -9.60
C PRO A 34 7.47 -8.01 -10.36
N SER A 35 7.58 -9.24 -9.84
CA SER A 35 6.86 -10.38 -10.41
C SER A 35 5.35 -10.12 -10.48
N THR A 36 4.62 -10.88 -11.30
CA THR A 36 3.15 -10.76 -11.40
C THR A 36 2.48 -10.91 -10.02
N ALA A 37 2.98 -11.84 -9.20
CA ALA A 37 2.45 -12.07 -7.85
C ALA A 37 2.71 -10.87 -6.93
N GLU A 38 3.92 -10.32 -6.92
CA GLU A 38 4.27 -9.14 -6.11
C GLU A 38 3.52 -7.89 -6.58
N SER A 39 3.41 -7.69 -7.90
CA SER A 39 2.65 -6.59 -8.48
C SER A 39 1.18 -6.65 -8.07
N LYS A 40 0.56 -7.84 -8.09
CA LYS A 40 -0.82 -8.03 -7.64
C LYS A 40 -0.96 -7.76 -6.14
N LYS A 41 -0.02 -8.24 -5.32
CA LYS A 41 0.01 -7.97 -3.88
C LYS A 41 0.10 -6.47 -3.61
N LEU A 42 1.02 -5.76 -4.28
CA LEU A 42 1.19 -4.32 -4.12
C LEU A 42 -0.07 -3.55 -4.51
N ALA A 43 -0.68 -3.90 -5.64
CA ALA A 43 -1.94 -3.28 -6.09
C ALA A 43 -3.09 -3.49 -5.09
N ASN A 44 -3.19 -4.68 -4.49
CA ASN A 44 -4.21 -4.95 -3.48
C ASN A 44 -4.00 -4.14 -2.20
N LEU A 45 -2.74 -4.01 -1.74
CA LEU A 45 -2.42 -3.21 -0.57
C LEU A 45 -2.73 -1.72 -0.79
N LEU A 46 -2.36 -1.17 -1.95
CA LEU A 46 -2.67 0.22 -2.31
C LEU A 46 -4.18 0.49 -2.28
N ARG A 47 -5.00 -0.42 -2.83
CA ARG A 47 -6.45 -0.30 -2.79
C ARG A 47 -6.98 -0.38 -1.36
N ALA A 48 -6.53 -1.35 -0.57
CA ALA A 48 -6.97 -1.48 0.82
C ALA A 48 -6.63 -0.24 1.67
N VAL A 49 -5.46 0.37 1.44
CA VAL A 49 -5.10 1.64 2.11
C VAL A 49 -6.00 2.78 1.64
N ALA A 50 -6.28 2.87 0.33
CA ALA A 50 -7.22 3.86 -0.19
C ALA A 50 -8.62 3.70 0.42
N ASP A 51 -9.13 2.46 0.49
CA ASP A 51 -10.44 2.15 1.08
C ASP A 51 -10.50 2.53 2.56
N ASN A 52 -9.39 2.40 3.31
CA ASN A 52 -9.34 2.82 4.72
C ASN A 52 -9.41 4.35 4.90
N PHE A 53 -8.94 5.12 3.91
CA PHE A 53 -9.07 6.58 3.89
C PHE A 53 -10.45 7.02 3.37
N ASP A 54 -11.00 6.31 2.39
CA ASP A 54 -12.30 6.55 1.75
C ASP A 54 -13.47 5.91 2.53
N VAL A 55 -13.45 6.07 3.85
CA VAL A 55 -14.61 5.77 4.70
C VAL A 55 -15.66 6.87 4.55
N GLN A 56 -16.71 6.60 3.77
CA GLN A 56 -17.87 7.47 3.64
C GLN A 56 -18.61 7.59 4.98
N GLU A 57 -18.93 8.83 5.38
CA GLU A 57 -19.65 9.14 6.63
C GLU A 57 -21.00 8.45 6.76
#